data_AF-U4V8G0-F1
#
_entry.id   AF-U4V8G0-F1
#
_cell.length_a   1.000
_cell.length_b   1.000
_cell.length_c   1.000
_cell.angle_alpha   90.00
_cell.angle_beta   90.00
_cell.angle_gamma   90.00
#
_symmetry.space_group_name_H-M   'P 1'
#
loop_
_entity.id
_entity.type
_entity.pdbx_description
1 polymer ?
#
loop_
_entity_poly.entity_id
_entity_poly.type
_entity_poly.pdbx_seq_one_letter_code
_entity_poly.pdbx_strand_id
1 'polypeptide(L)'
;MSRLMRMIGQNCPQHEACLRLFADWEKDAGVTSGVLPLRLDAALHALVLDKINHGLVEVYPPNTASDQALWNAVLGAFQQHEQFIREWLKSPRKPTKCAVPPRYWQG
;
A
#
# COMPACT_ATOMS: atom_id res chain seq x y z
N MET A 1 6.40 -5.20 -10.93
CA MET A 1 5.98 -4.03 -10.12
C MET A 1 6.08 -2.69 -10.86
N SER A 2 6.84 -2.57 -11.96
CA SER A 2 6.96 -1.33 -12.75
C SER A 2 5.67 -0.86 -13.46
N ARG A 3 4.77 -1.79 -13.86
CA ARG A 3 3.46 -1.47 -14.45
C ARG A 3 2.55 -0.72 -13.47
N LEU A 4 2.42 -1.25 -12.24
CA LEU A 4 1.62 -0.67 -11.17
C LEU A 4 2.11 0.73 -10.79
N MET A 5 3.42 0.89 -10.61
CA MET A 5 4.03 2.19 -10.27
C MET A 5 3.79 3.24 -11.37
N ARG A 6 3.87 2.84 -12.64
CA ARG A 6 3.60 3.73 -13.77
C ARG A 6 2.13 4.17 -13.80
N MET A 7 1.19 3.25 -13.58
CA MET A 7 -0.25 3.57 -13.50
C MET A 7 -0.56 4.51 -12.35
N ILE A 8 0.00 4.26 -11.16
CA ILE A 8 -0.18 5.15 -10.01
C ILE A 8 0.36 6.55 -10.33
N GLY A 9 1.58 6.67 -10.87
CA GLY A 9 2.13 7.97 -11.25
C GLY A 9 1.30 8.75 -12.28
N GLN A 10 0.63 8.05 -13.20
CA GLN A 10 -0.19 8.67 -14.24
C GLN A 10 -1.59 9.06 -13.75
N ASN A 11 -2.24 8.21 -12.96
CA ASN A 11 -3.64 8.39 -12.59
C ASN A 11 -3.81 9.13 -11.27
N CYS A 12 -2.85 9.04 -10.36
CA CYS A 12 -2.97 9.59 -9.01
C CYS A 12 -3.24 11.11 -8.94
N PRO A 13 -2.62 11.96 -9.79
CA PRO A 13 -2.93 13.39 -9.82
C PRO A 13 -4.39 13.71 -10.17
N GLN A 14 -5.11 12.77 -10.78
CA GLN A 14 -6.48 12.93 -11.25
C GLN A 14 -7.52 12.38 -10.26
N HIS A 15 -7.09 11.79 -9.14
CA HIS A 15 -7.98 11.12 -8.19
C HIS A 15 -7.83 11.67 -6.77
N GLU A 16 -8.93 12.19 -6.22
CA GLU A 16 -8.97 12.81 -4.89
C GLU A 16 -8.53 11.88 -3.76
N ALA A 17 -8.87 10.58 -3.81
CA ALA A 17 -8.43 9.60 -2.81
C ALA A 17 -6.90 9.53 -2.72
N CYS A 18 -6.26 9.64 -3.89
CA CYS A 18 -4.81 9.62 -4.06
C CYS A 18 -4.19 10.92 -3.51
N LEU A 19 -4.72 12.06 -3.92
CA LEU A 19 -4.30 13.38 -3.42
C LEU A 19 -4.45 13.46 -1.89
N ARG A 20 -5.55 12.95 -1.34
CA ARG A 20 -5.81 12.93 0.10
C ARG A 20 -4.78 12.07 0.85
N LEU A 21 -4.44 10.90 0.30
CA LEU A 21 -3.41 9.99 0.84
C LEU A 21 -2.02 10.64 0.90
N PHE A 22 -1.65 11.39 -0.14
CA PHE A 22 -0.33 12.02 -0.25
C PHE A 22 -0.26 13.45 0.33
N ALA A 23 -1.39 14.11 0.57
CA ALA A 23 -1.45 15.48 1.08
C ALA A 23 -0.74 15.67 2.43
N ASP A 24 -0.79 14.66 3.30
CA ASP A 24 -0.06 14.68 4.57
C ASP A 24 1.43 14.36 4.39
N TRP A 25 1.78 13.62 3.35
CA TRP A 25 3.16 13.22 3.08
C TRP A 25 4.01 14.35 2.50
N GLU A 26 3.41 15.21 1.66
CA GLU A 26 4.09 16.41 1.13
C GLU A 26 4.53 17.36 2.26
N LYS A 27 3.80 17.37 3.39
CA LYS A 27 4.12 18.20 4.56
C LYS A 27 5.23 17.61 5.44
N ASP A 28 5.40 16.29 5.45
CA ASP A 28 6.42 15.54 6.19
C ASP A 28 7.68 15.24 5.34
N ALA A 29 7.80 15.85 4.15
CA ALA A 29 8.71 15.48 3.05
C ALA A 29 10.22 15.73 3.25
N GLY A 30 10.76 15.38 4.42
CA GLY A 30 12.18 15.07 4.58
C GLY A 30 12.59 13.73 3.93
N VAL A 31 11.64 12.95 3.41
CA VAL A 31 11.87 11.63 2.80
C VAL A 31 11.80 11.73 1.28
N THR A 32 12.91 11.37 0.66
CA THR A 32 13.16 11.34 -0.79
C THR A 32 11.98 10.76 -1.58
N SER A 33 11.55 11.47 -2.62
CA SER A 33 10.46 11.10 -3.55
C SER A 33 10.57 9.68 -4.14
N GLY A 34 11.76 9.08 -4.14
CA GLY A 34 11.98 7.69 -4.59
C GLY A 34 11.51 6.60 -3.62
N VAL A 35 11.32 6.89 -2.34
CA VAL A 35 10.95 5.87 -1.33
C VAL A 35 9.42 5.69 -1.24
N LEU A 36 8.65 6.71 -1.60
CA LEU A 36 7.19 6.67 -1.55
C LEU A 36 6.55 5.59 -2.44
N PRO A 37 6.93 5.47 -3.72
CA PRO A 37 6.35 4.44 -4.59
C PRO A 37 6.64 3.05 -4.05
N LEU A 38 7.84 2.84 -3.49
CA LEU A 38 8.24 1.57 -2.89
C LEU A 38 7.45 1.24 -1.62
N ARG A 39 7.18 2.22 -0.74
CA ARG A 39 6.35 2.02 0.45
C ARG A 39 4.90 1.73 0.10
N LEU A 40 4.39 2.39 -0.94
CA LEU A 40 3.05 2.15 -1.44
C LEU A 40 2.90 0.76 -2.05
N ASP A 41 3.88 0.31 -2.84
CA ASP A 41 3.94 -1.05 -3.37
C ASP A 41 3.91 -2.08 -2.24
N ALA A 42 4.74 -1.87 -1.21
CA ALA A 42 4.80 -2.75 -0.07
C ALA A 42 3.49 -2.80 0.74
N ALA A 43 2.78 -1.66 0.87
CA ALA A 43 1.47 -1.60 1.52
C ALA A 43 0.41 -2.40 0.75
N LEU A 44 0.33 -2.22 -0.57
CA LEU A 44 -0.58 -2.98 -1.43
C LEU A 44 -0.25 -4.48 -1.41
N HIS A 45 1.04 -4.82 -1.46
CA HIS A 45 1.49 -6.21 -1.35
C HIS A 45 1.10 -6.82 0.00
N ALA A 46 1.20 -6.08 1.10
CA ALA A 46 0.78 -6.54 2.43
C ALA A 46 -0.74 -6.79 2.50
N LEU A 47 -1.58 -5.92 1.90
CA LEU A 47 -3.03 -6.14 1.82
C LEU A 47 -3.38 -7.44 1.08
N VAL A 48 -2.63 -7.75 0.02
CA VAL A 48 -2.80 -8.98 -0.77
C VAL A 48 -2.35 -10.21 0.02
N LEU A 49 -1.19 -10.14 0.68
CA LEU A 49 -0.68 -11.24 1.51
C LEU A 49 -1.59 -11.55 2.70
N ASP A 50 -2.11 -10.52 3.37
CA ASP A 50 -3.04 -10.68 4.49
C ASP A 50 -4.49 -10.96 4.04
N LYS A 51 -4.74 -11.02 2.72
CA LYS A 51 -6.06 -11.26 2.11
C LYS A 51 -7.15 -10.32 2.61
N ILE A 52 -6.78 -9.08 2.94
CA ILE A 52 -7.69 -8.09 3.52
C ILE A 52 -8.63 -7.52 2.45
N ASN A 53 -8.14 -7.37 1.21
CA ASN A 53 -8.94 -6.85 0.10
C ASN A 53 -9.09 -7.92 -0.99
N HIS A 54 -10.22 -8.61 -0.99
CA HIS A 54 -10.51 -9.70 -1.93
C HIS A 54 -10.46 -9.23 -3.40
N GLY A 55 -11.01 -8.05 -3.70
CA GLY A 55 -10.98 -7.49 -5.06
C GLY A 55 -9.58 -7.18 -5.55
N LEU A 56 -8.67 -6.76 -4.66
CA LEU A 56 -7.26 -6.56 -4.98
C LEU A 56 -6.55 -7.91 -5.15
N VAL A 57 -6.80 -8.89 -4.29
CA VAL A 57 -6.20 -10.24 -4.37
C VAL A 57 -6.46 -10.91 -5.72
N GLU A 58 -7.66 -10.75 -6.29
CA GLU A 58 -8.04 -11.35 -7.56
C GLU A 58 -7.33 -10.74 -8.77
N VAL A 59 -6.90 -9.48 -8.70
CA VAL A 59 -6.29 -8.76 -9.83
C VAL A 59 -4.79 -8.52 -9.66
N TYR A 60 -4.25 -8.73 -8.46
CA TYR A 60 -2.85 -8.50 -8.15
C TYR A 60 -1.96 -9.62 -8.71
N PRO A 61 -0.73 -9.33 -9.20
CA PRO A 61 0.18 -10.34 -9.71
C PRO A 61 0.37 -11.51 -8.73
N PRO A 62 0.33 -12.77 -9.21
CA PRO A 62 0.50 -13.22 -10.60
C PRO A 62 -0.77 -13.27 -11.46
N ASN A 63 -1.92 -12.80 -10.97
CA ASN A 63 -3.17 -12.85 -11.74
C ASN A 63 -3.12 -11.92 -12.96
N THR A 64 -3.68 -12.40 -14.09
CA THR A 64 -3.75 -11.63 -15.33
C THR A 64 -5.01 -10.78 -15.33
N ALA A 65 -4.88 -9.50 -15.01
CA ALA A 65 -5.96 -8.52 -15.07
C ALA A 65 -5.66 -7.38 -16.06
N SER A 66 -6.72 -6.73 -16.54
CA SER A 66 -6.59 -5.50 -17.33
C SER A 66 -6.10 -4.34 -16.47
N ASP A 67 -5.43 -3.35 -17.07
CA ASP A 67 -4.99 -2.15 -16.35
C ASP A 67 -6.15 -1.43 -15.65
N GLN A 68 -7.32 -1.42 -16.30
CA GLN A 68 -8.54 -0.83 -15.75
C GLN A 68 -9.01 -1.58 -14.50
N ALA A 69 -9.04 -2.91 -14.53
CA ALA A 69 -9.46 -3.73 -13.39
C ALA A 69 -8.47 -3.61 -12.23
N LEU A 70 -7.17 -3.62 -12.53
CA LEU A 70 -6.10 -3.39 -11.56
C LEU A 70 -6.23 -2.00 -10.92
N TRP A 71 -6.45 -0.96 -11.71
CA TRP A 71 -6.63 0.41 -11.21
C TRP A 71 -7.87 0.54 -10.32
N ASN A 72 -9.00 -0.01 -10.75
CA ASN A 72 -10.24 0.04 -9.98
C ASN A 72 -10.10 -0.66 -8.62
N ALA A 73 -9.41 -1.80 -8.58
CA ALA A 73 -9.15 -2.50 -7.31
C ALA A 73 -8.18 -1.71 -6.40
N VAL A 74 -7.15 -1.07 -6.97
CA VAL A 74 -6.24 -0.19 -6.24
C VAL A 74 -6.99 1.02 -5.67
N LEU A 75 -7.87 1.65 -6.46
CA LEU A 75 -8.69 2.76 -6.00
C LEU A 75 -9.65 2.33 -4.87
N GLY A 76 -10.27 1.14 -5.01
CA GLY A 76 -11.07 0.54 -3.95
C GLY A 76 -10.26 0.31 -2.67
N ALA A 77 -9.03 -0.20 -2.79
CA ALA A 77 -8.14 -0.39 -1.65
C ALA A 77 -7.74 0.94 -0.99
N PHE A 78 -7.52 1.99 -1.77
CA PHE A 78 -7.21 3.34 -1.25
C PHE A 78 -8.36 3.90 -0.43
N GLN A 79 -9.60 3.72 -0.89
CA GLN A 79 -10.79 4.20 -0.19
C GLN A 79 -11.13 3.35 1.05
N GLN A 80 -11.02 2.03 0.95
CA GLN A 80 -11.41 1.10 2.02
C GLN A 80 -10.34 0.93 3.10
N HIS A 81 -9.07 1.08 2.75
CA HIS A 81 -7.93 0.83 3.64
C HIS A 81 -6.98 2.02 3.72
N GLU A 82 -7.52 3.23 3.58
CA GLU A 82 -6.76 4.49 3.61
C GLU A 82 -5.83 4.57 4.83
N GLN A 83 -6.34 4.27 6.02
CA GLN A 83 -5.58 4.34 7.26
C GLN A 83 -4.44 3.30 7.30
N PHE A 84 -4.67 2.07 6.85
CA PHE A 84 -3.63 1.05 6.78
C PHE A 84 -2.49 1.48 5.85
N ILE A 85 -2.83 2.04 4.70
CA ILE A 85 -1.85 2.51 3.71
C ILE A 85 -1.07 3.70 4.30
N ARG A 86 -1.73 4.67 4.94
CA ARG A 86 -1.07 5.80 5.61
C ARG A 86 -0.06 5.37 6.66
N GLU A 87 -0.41 4.38 7.49
CA GLU A 87 0.50 3.85 8.51
C GLU A 87 1.76 3.23 7.88
N TRP A 88 1.59 2.46 6.79
CA TRP A 88 2.70 1.92 6.00
C TRP A 88 3.55 2.98 5.31
N LEU A 89 2.94 4.07 4.85
CA LEU A 89 3.65 5.19 4.24
C LEU A 89 4.50 5.95 5.27
N LYS A 90 3.98 6.14 6.49
CA LYS A 90 4.69 6.80 7.61
C LYS A 90 5.84 5.96 8.14
N SER A 91 5.66 4.64 8.25
CA SER A 91 6.67 3.74 8.78
C SER A 91 6.71 2.44 7.97
N PRO A 92 7.87 2.00 7.43
CA PRO A 92 8.00 0.69 6.79
C PRO A 92 7.91 -0.49 7.77
N ARG A 93 7.52 -0.25 9.03
CA ARG A 93 7.51 -1.24 10.10
C ARG A 93 6.11 -1.87 10.19
N LYS A 94 6.00 -3.14 9.78
CA LYS A 94 4.83 -3.97 10.14
C LYS A 94 4.60 -3.87 11.66
N PRO A 95 3.37 -3.74 12.19
CA PRO A 95 3.08 -4.43 13.43
C PRO A 95 3.18 -5.91 13.08
N THR A 96 4.33 -6.51 13.37
CA THR A 96 4.45 -7.96 13.36
C THR A 96 3.38 -8.48 14.31
N LYS A 97 2.35 -9.11 13.75
CA LYS A 97 1.61 -10.18 14.43
C LYS A 97 2.55 -11.38 14.61
N CYS A 98 3.58 -11.16 15.41
CA CYS A 98 4.28 -12.14 16.21
C CYS A 98 4.32 -11.53 17.60
N ALA A 99 3.17 -11.52 18.28
CA ALA A 99 3.17 -11.59 19.73
C ALA A 99 3.78 -12.95 20.08
N VAL A 100 5.11 -13.03 20.10
CA VAL A 100 5.81 -14.11 20.77
C VAL A 100 5.50 -13.87 22.26
N PRO A 101 4.81 -14.80 22.95
CA PRO A 101 4.58 -14.62 24.38
C PRO A 101 5.95 -14.53 25.08
N PRO A 102 6.11 -13.66 26.10
CA PRO A 102 7.34 -13.57 26.86
C PRO A 102 7.45 -14.79 27.78
N ARG A 103 7.88 -15.91 27.23
CA ARG A 103 8.51 -17.01 27.96
C ARG A 103 9.78 -17.33 27.21
N TYR A 104 10.85 -17.59 27.96
CA TYR A 104 12.22 -17.82 27.49
C TYR A 104 13.09 -16.56 27.32
N TRP A 105 13.24 -15.80 28.42
CA TRP A 105 14.53 -15.22 28.81
C TRP A 105 14.70 -15.36 30.32
N GLN A 106 15.12 -16.54 30.77
CA GLN A 106 15.72 -16.83 32.07
C GLN A 106 16.62 -18.05 31.84
N GLY A 107 17.92 -17.87 32.06
CA GLY A 107 18.99 -18.84 31.81
C GLY A 107 20.32 -18.13 31.80
#